data_AF-A0A663ETQ0-F1
#
_entry.id   AF-A0A663ETQ0-F1
#
_cell.length_a   1.000
_cell.length_b   1.000
_cell.length_c   1.000
_cell.angle_alpha   90.00
_cell.angle_beta   90.00
_cell.angle_gamma   90.00
#
_symmetry.space_group_name_H-M   'P 1'
#
loop_
_entity.id
_entity.type
_entity.pdbx_description
1 polymer ?
#
loop_
_entity_poly.entity_id
_entity_poly.type
_entity_poly.pdbx_seq_one_letter_code
_entity_poly.pdbx_strand_id
1 'polypeptide(L)'
;MGPGVPGRGGENTSAGSALTRSRGSRRAAGSGRAGRGWCGSSRWCGDRGCPPPPGGTWGTGRNGTGPLVARRRDAAGGHRSVRAPNPVPAPGRRAHGPGPAPAPPPVDDKLLSEPLSHPDFFNVKELFSLKDLFDARVHLGHKKGCRHRFMEPYIFGCRLDQDIIDLDQTMQHLQLALNFTAHIAYRKGIILFISRKRQFCHLVESTARECGEYAHTRYWQGGLLTNAHIQFGPGVRLPDLLVFLSSLNNVFEPHVAIRDAAKMNIPTVGVVDTNCNPCLITYPIPGNDDSPTAMELYCKLFRMTIIRAKDKRRQSEVFNELRSKAEGN
;
A
#
# COMPACT_ATOMS: atom_id res chain seq x y z
N MET A 1 0.19 60.81 30.98
CA MET A 1 0.88 62.07 30.66
C MET A 1 2.35 61.74 30.45
N GLY A 2 2.83 61.72 29.20
CA GLY A 2 4.28 61.82 28.92
C GLY A 2 4.76 63.26 29.18
N PRO A 3 6.07 63.56 29.27
CA PRO A 3 7.05 63.37 28.17
C PRO A 3 8.43 62.90 28.72
N GLY A 4 9.54 62.73 28.02
CA GLY A 4 9.97 62.95 26.64
C GLY A 4 11.47 62.60 26.59
N VAL A 5 11.93 61.97 25.51
CA VAL A 5 13.34 61.63 25.26
C VAL A 5 13.91 62.64 24.26
N PRO A 6 15.13 63.19 24.46
CA PRO A 6 15.74 64.08 23.48
C PRO A 6 16.57 63.29 22.45
N GLY A 7 16.48 63.71 21.20
CA GLY A 7 17.39 63.32 20.12
C GLY A 7 18.45 64.39 19.82
N ARG A 8 19.58 63.97 19.25
CA ARG A 8 20.53 64.69 18.38
C ARG A 8 21.17 63.58 17.50
N GLY A 9 21.20 63.60 16.16
CA GLY A 9 21.68 64.62 15.22
C GLY A 9 23.22 64.60 15.22
N GLY A 10 23.99 64.39 14.14
CA GLY A 10 23.81 64.24 12.69
C GLY A 10 25.22 64.21 12.04
N GLU A 11 25.25 64.18 10.70
CA GLU A 11 26.40 64.42 9.77
C GLU A 11 27.32 63.22 9.46
N ASN A 12 27.27 62.59 8.26
CA ASN A 12 27.69 63.00 6.89
C ASN A 12 29.17 63.35 6.71
N THR A 13 29.91 62.49 6.00
CA THR A 13 30.88 62.92 4.97
C THR A 13 31.04 61.85 3.89
N SER A 14 30.91 62.31 2.65
CA SER A 14 31.06 61.63 1.37
C SER A 14 32.45 61.87 0.74
N ALA A 15 32.98 60.88 0.02
CA ALA A 15 33.81 60.98 -1.21
C ALA A 15 34.20 59.54 -1.60
N GLY A 16 34.15 59.02 -2.83
CA GLY A 16 34.04 59.62 -4.15
C GLY A 16 35.22 59.15 -5.02
N SER A 17 34.92 58.62 -6.23
CA SER A 17 35.81 58.38 -7.40
C SER A 17 36.63 57.07 -7.45
N ALA A 18 36.86 56.39 -8.58
CA ALA A 18 36.26 56.30 -9.92
C ALA A 18 36.95 55.17 -10.72
N LEU A 19 36.23 54.61 -11.69
CA LEU A 19 36.60 53.98 -12.98
C LEU A 19 37.95 53.21 -13.16
N THR A 20 37.85 52.01 -13.76
CA THR A 20 38.37 51.77 -15.13
C THR A 20 37.66 50.60 -15.84
N ARG A 21 37.37 50.80 -17.13
CA ARG A 21 36.85 49.81 -18.10
C ARG A 21 38.01 49.05 -18.77
N SER A 22 37.77 47.81 -19.20
CA SER A 22 38.40 47.29 -20.43
C SER A 22 37.45 46.36 -21.20
N ARG A 23 37.33 46.63 -22.51
CA ARG A 23 36.58 45.91 -23.54
C ARG A 23 37.51 44.99 -24.34
N GLY A 24 36.92 43.95 -24.94
CA GLY A 24 37.37 43.31 -26.20
C GLY A 24 37.65 41.81 -26.04
N SER A 25 37.35 40.91 -26.98
CA SER A 25 36.74 41.02 -28.30
C SER A 25 36.37 39.60 -28.84
N ARG A 26 35.36 39.59 -29.71
CA ARG A 26 34.76 38.57 -30.62
C ARG A 26 35.63 37.45 -31.23
N ARG A 27 34.97 36.32 -31.54
CA ARG A 27 34.83 35.56 -32.83
C ARG A 27 33.94 34.33 -32.54
N ALA A 28 32.77 34.06 -33.13
CA ALA A 28 32.28 33.89 -34.51
C ALA A 28 32.54 32.51 -35.16
N ALA A 29 31.42 31.85 -35.53
CA ALA A 29 31.14 31.01 -36.72
C ALA A 29 31.03 29.47 -36.62
N GLY A 30 29.96 28.96 -37.26
CA GLY A 30 29.82 27.62 -37.87
C GLY A 30 28.74 26.72 -37.25
N SER A 31 27.47 26.66 -37.68
CA SER A 31 26.83 26.22 -38.95
C SER A 31 26.57 24.71 -39.08
N GLY A 32 25.30 24.34 -39.38
CA GLY A 32 24.90 23.05 -39.97
C GLY A 32 23.61 22.48 -39.33
N ARG A 33 22.42 22.80 -39.86
CA ARG A 33 21.56 21.95 -40.74
C ARG A 33 21.13 20.61 -40.10
N ALA A 34 19.92 20.08 -40.25
CA ALA A 34 18.63 20.45 -40.86
C ALA A 34 17.70 19.24 -40.59
N GLY A 35 16.39 19.42 -40.53
CA GLY A 35 15.48 18.28 -40.81
C GLY A 35 14.10 18.33 -40.18
N ARG A 36 13.14 18.93 -40.92
CA ARG A 36 11.74 18.48 -41.11
C ARG A 36 10.92 18.29 -39.81
N GLY A 37 10.01 19.17 -39.39
CA GLY A 37 8.99 19.85 -40.17
C GLY A 37 7.97 18.84 -40.67
N TRP A 38 6.80 18.74 -40.03
CA TRP A 38 5.52 18.37 -40.65
C TRP A 38 4.41 19.14 -39.93
N CYS A 39 3.67 19.90 -40.73
CA CYS A 39 2.50 20.69 -40.39
C CYS A 39 1.32 20.01 -41.10
N GLY A 40 0.13 20.04 -40.49
CA GLY A 40 -1.12 19.57 -41.10
C GLY A 40 -2.03 18.97 -40.03
N SER A 41 -2.82 19.78 -39.32
CA SER A 41 -4.16 20.24 -39.71
C SER A 41 -5.20 19.13 -39.84
N SER A 42 -6.39 19.49 -39.33
CA SER A 42 -7.73 19.03 -39.70
C SER A 42 -8.29 17.72 -39.12
N ARG A 43 -9.20 17.95 -38.15
CA ARG A 43 -10.66 17.80 -38.30
C ARG A 43 -11.27 16.41 -38.05
N TRP A 44 -12.23 16.45 -37.13
CA TRP A 44 -13.31 15.51 -36.86
C TRP A 44 -13.95 14.84 -38.09
N CYS A 45 -14.22 13.54 -37.93
CA CYS A 45 -15.41 12.75 -38.34
C CYS A 45 -15.25 11.41 -37.55
N GLY A 46 -16.22 10.87 -36.82
CA GLY A 46 -17.61 10.62 -37.22
C GLY A 46 -17.72 9.14 -37.61
N ASP A 47 -18.25 8.33 -36.70
CA ASP A 47 -19.00 7.07 -36.87
C ASP A 47 -18.73 6.20 -38.13
N ARG A 48 -18.26 4.95 -37.90
CA ARG A 48 -18.75 3.74 -38.60
C ARG A 48 -18.09 2.46 -38.05
N GLY A 49 -18.95 1.48 -37.76
CA GLY A 49 -18.62 0.21 -37.09
C GLY A 49 -17.72 -0.76 -37.88
N CYS A 50 -17.04 -1.60 -37.10
CA CYS A 50 -16.26 -2.74 -37.58
C CYS A 50 -17.17 -3.96 -37.85
N PRO A 51 -17.02 -4.68 -38.98
CA PRO A 51 -17.69 -5.95 -39.22
C PRO A 51 -16.92 -7.13 -38.58
N PRO A 52 -17.60 -8.25 -38.23
CA PRO A 52 -16.98 -9.46 -37.68
C PRO A 52 -16.33 -10.35 -38.77
N PRO A 53 -15.36 -11.22 -38.42
CA PRO A 53 -14.73 -12.15 -39.37
C PRO A 53 -15.64 -13.35 -39.73
N PRO A 54 -15.50 -13.92 -40.95
CA PRO A 54 -16.40 -14.96 -41.46
C PRO A 54 -16.02 -16.36 -40.98
N GLY A 55 -17.05 -17.17 -40.72
CA GLY A 55 -16.96 -18.62 -40.52
C GLY A 55 -16.77 -19.38 -41.84
N GLY A 56 -15.94 -20.42 -41.81
CA GLY A 56 -15.69 -21.35 -42.91
C GLY A 56 -15.91 -22.79 -42.46
N THR A 57 -16.78 -23.47 -43.19
CA THR A 57 -17.42 -24.78 -42.95
C THR A 57 -16.53 -25.99 -43.27
N TRP A 58 -16.79 -27.08 -42.55
CA TRP A 58 -16.21 -28.41 -42.73
C TRP A 58 -16.72 -29.09 -44.00
N GLY A 59 -15.80 -29.58 -44.85
CA GLY A 59 -16.09 -30.33 -46.06
C GLY A 59 -16.12 -31.84 -45.82
N THR A 60 -17.17 -32.48 -46.34
CA THR A 60 -17.42 -33.93 -46.41
C THR A 60 -16.74 -34.57 -47.64
N GLY A 61 -16.21 -35.81 -47.53
CA GLY A 61 -15.77 -36.56 -48.73
C GLY A 61 -15.10 -37.94 -48.51
N ARG A 62 -15.94 -38.98 -48.33
CA ARG A 62 -15.88 -40.42 -48.69
C ARG A 62 -14.57 -41.19 -49.04
N ASN A 63 -14.49 -42.37 -48.39
CA ASN A 63 -14.31 -43.77 -48.84
C ASN A 63 -13.00 -44.38 -49.40
N GLY A 64 -12.68 -45.55 -48.81
CA GLY A 64 -12.00 -46.73 -49.39
C GLY A 64 -10.53 -46.87 -48.96
N THR A 65 -9.94 -48.01 -48.60
CA THR A 65 -10.25 -49.46 -48.59
C THR A 65 -9.10 -50.15 -47.79
N GLY A 66 -9.32 -51.34 -47.21
CA GLY A 66 -8.47 -52.02 -46.17
C GLY A 66 -7.07 -52.54 -46.62
N PRO A 67 -6.50 -53.64 -46.05
CA PRO A 67 -6.95 -54.54 -44.98
C PRO A 67 -5.93 -54.79 -43.83
N LEU A 68 -6.42 -55.35 -42.72
CA LEU A 68 -5.63 -55.90 -41.61
C LEU A 68 -5.03 -57.27 -41.97
N VAL A 69 -3.75 -57.48 -41.65
CA VAL A 69 -3.10 -58.80 -41.67
C VAL A 69 -2.64 -59.18 -40.26
N ALA A 70 -3.09 -60.35 -39.83
CA ALA A 70 -2.82 -61.01 -38.58
C ALA A 70 -1.38 -61.54 -38.47
N ARG A 71 -0.86 -61.61 -37.23
CA ARG A 71 0.15 -62.62 -36.86
C ARG A 71 -0.32 -63.45 -35.68
N ARG A 72 0.09 -64.72 -35.76
CA ARG A 72 -0.47 -65.93 -35.18
C ARG A 72 -0.17 -66.10 -33.68
N ARG A 73 -1.04 -66.95 -33.10
CA ARG A 73 -1.01 -67.58 -31.78
C ARG A 73 0.27 -68.39 -31.55
N ASP A 74 0.66 -68.49 -30.27
CA ASP A 74 0.97 -69.77 -29.63
C ASP A 74 0.23 -69.84 -28.29
N ALA A 75 -0.29 -71.03 -28.00
CA ALA A 75 -1.17 -71.33 -26.87
C ALA A 75 -0.47 -72.31 -25.92
N ALA A 76 -0.64 -72.11 -24.61
CA ALA A 76 -0.53 -73.20 -23.63
C ALA A 76 -1.29 -72.88 -22.33
N GLY A 77 -2.36 -73.64 -22.08
CA GLY A 77 -2.65 -74.27 -20.78
C GLY A 77 -3.32 -73.45 -19.68
N GLY A 78 -4.55 -73.83 -19.31
CA GLY A 78 -5.01 -73.71 -17.92
C GLY A 78 -6.47 -73.28 -17.72
N HIS A 79 -7.36 -74.26 -17.59
CA HIS A 79 -8.72 -74.06 -17.06
C HIS A 79 -8.72 -73.39 -15.68
N ARG A 80 -9.65 -72.45 -15.42
CA ARG A 80 -10.65 -72.58 -14.33
C ARG A 80 -11.58 -71.37 -14.19
N SER A 81 -12.87 -71.71 -14.17
CA SER A 81 -13.94 -71.23 -13.27
C SER A 81 -14.31 -69.75 -13.26
N VAL A 82 -15.48 -69.46 -13.83
CA VAL A 82 -16.25 -68.22 -13.63
C VAL A 82 -16.62 -68.10 -12.15
N ARG A 83 -16.11 -67.07 -11.46
CA ARG A 83 -16.50 -66.72 -10.09
C ARG A 83 -17.51 -65.57 -10.12
N ALA A 84 -18.63 -65.77 -9.41
CA ALA A 84 -19.70 -64.80 -9.20
C ALA A 84 -19.20 -63.50 -8.53
N PRO A 85 -19.88 -62.35 -8.73
CA PRO A 85 -19.46 -61.07 -8.17
C PRO A 85 -19.56 -61.07 -6.63
N ASN A 86 -18.55 -60.48 -5.97
CA ASN A 86 -18.48 -60.34 -4.53
C ASN A 86 -19.57 -59.38 -3.99
N PRO A 87 -20.13 -59.65 -2.80
CA PRO A 87 -21.10 -58.77 -2.16
C PRO A 87 -20.44 -57.49 -1.59
N VAL A 88 -21.22 -56.40 -1.62
CA VAL A 88 -20.85 -55.05 -1.13
C VAL A 88 -20.71 -55.08 0.41
N PRO A 89 -19.64 -54.49 0.99
CA PRO A 89 -19.46 -54.48 2.44
C PRO A 89 -20.43 -53.49 3.13
N ALA A 90 -20.89 -53.87 4.32
CA ALA A 90 -21.79 -53.10 5.18
C ALA A 90 -21.17 -51.77 5.67
N PRO A 91 -21.98 -50.74 5.99
CA PRO A 91 -21.48 -49.44 6.40
C PRO A 91 -20.80 -49.50 7.79
N GLY A 92 -19.50 -49.22 7.81
CA GLY A 92 -18.72 -49.08 9.04
C GLY A 92 -19.13 -47.86 9.85
N ARG A 93 -19.04 -47.97 11.19
CA ARG A 93 -19.25 -46.89 12.16
C ARG A 93 -18.40 -45.67 11.78
N ARG A 94 -19.04 -44.50 11.68
CA ARG A 94 -18.36 -43.20 11.51
C ARG A 94 -17.36 -43.03 12.65
N ALA A 95 -16.08 -42.91 12.32
CA ALA A 95 -15.08 -42.41 13.25
C ALA A 95 -15.49 -40.99 13.66
N HIS A 96 -15.60 -40.75 14.96
CA HIS A 96 -15.76 -39.40 15.51
C HIS A 96 -14.58 -38.55 14.99
N GLY A 97 -14.88 -37.48 14.25
CA GLY A 97 -13.87 -36.51 13.83
C GLY A 97 -13.19 -35.87 15.04
N PRO A 98 -12.01 -35.24 14.84
CA PRO A 98 -11.34 -34.53 15.92
C PRO A 98 -12.29 -33.48 16.48
N GLY A 99 -12.47 -33.48 17.80
CA GLY A 99 -13.36 -32.58 18.50
C GLY A 99 -13.04 -31.11 18.21
N PRO A 100 -14.00 -30.19 18.40
CA PRO A 100 -13.78 -28.77 18.19
C PRO A 100 -12.59 -28.31 19.03
N ALA A 101 -11.68 -27.55 18.40
CA ALA A 101 -10.55 -26.96 19.08
C ALA A 101 -11.04 -26.20 20.33
N PRO A 102 -10.31 -26.25 21.46
CA PRO A 102 -10.69 -25.52 22.65
C PRO A 102 -10.85 -24.05 22.30
N ALA A 103 -12.01 -23.48 22.65
CA ALA A 103 -12.28 -22.06 22.46
C ALA A 103 -11.14 -21.26 23.14
N PRO A 104 -10.65 -20.18 22.51
CA PRO A 104 -9.65 -19.33 23.14
C PRO A 104 -10.17 -18.89 24.51
N PRO A 105 -9.29 -18.71 25.51
CA PRO A 105 -9.69 -18.26 26.84
C PRO A 105 -10.55 -16.99 26.70
N PRO A 106 -11.57 -16.80 27.57
CA PRO A 106 -12.40 -15.61 27.52
C PRO A 106 -11.47 -14.41 27.59
N VAL A 107 -11.45 -13.62 26.52
CA VAL A 107 -10.62 -12.43 26.45
C VAL A 107 -11.23 -11.46 27.46
N ASP A 108 -10.43 -10.93 28.39
CA ASP A 108 -10.92 -9.95 29.35
C ASP A 108 -11.46 -8.73 28.59
N ASP A 109 -12.79 -8.66 28.40
CA ASP A 109 -13.47 -7.62 27.61
C ASP A 109 -13.08 -6.21 28.09
N LYS A 110 -12.74 -6.10 29.37
CA LYS A 110 -12.26 -4.87 30.01
C LYS A 110 -10.93 -4.38 29.43
N LEU A 111 -9.98 -5.28 29.19
CA LEU A 111 -8.66 -4.93 28.65
C LEU A 111 -8.78 -4.41 27.21
N LEU A 112 -9.77 -4.91 26.45
CA LEU A 112 -10.01 -4.51 25.05
C LEU A 112 -10.87 -3.24 24.90
N SER A 113 -11.71 -2.94 25.90
CA SER A 113 -12.64 -1.81 25.88
C SER A 113 -12.04 -0.53 26.49
N GLU A 114 -11.20 -0.64 27.51
CA GLU A 114 -10.58 0.50 28.20
C GLU A 114 -9.86 1.47 27.24
N PRO A 115 -9.00 1.01 26.30
CA PRO A 115 -8.31 1.93 25.39
C PRO A 115 -9.26 2.74 24.49
N LEU A 116 -10.46 2.23 24.19
CA LEU A 116 -11.42 2.89 23.31
C LEU A 116 -12.12 4.09 23.98
N SER A 117 -12.09 4.16 25.31
CA SER A 117 -12.72 5.25 26.06
C SER A 117 -11.91 6.56 25.97
N HIS A 118 -10.62 6.46 25.66
CA HIS A 118 -9.71 7.59 25.59
C HIS A 118 -9.39 7.95 24.13
N PRO A 119 -9.48 9.23 23.74
CA PRO A 119 -9.27 9.64 22.35
C PRO A 119 -7.81 9.49 21.88
N ASP A 120 -6.84 9.56 22.81
CA ASP A 120 -5.41 9.39 22.52
C ASP A 120 -4.74 8.58 23.65
N PHE A 121 -5.08 7.29 23.74
CA PHE A 121 -4.58 6.40 24.79
C PHE A 121 -3.07 6.12 24.71
N PHE A 122 -2.49 6.23 23.51
CA PHE A 122 -1.08 5.91 23.24
C PHE A 122 -0.20 7.15 23.10
N ASN A 123 -0.76 8.34 23.33
CA ASN A 123 -0.10 9.64 23.14
C ASN A 123 0.55 9.75 21.75
N VAL A 124 -0.18 9.44 20.69
CA VAL A 124 0.37 9.48 19.32
C VAL A 124 0.64 10.91 18.85
N LYS A 125 -0.06 11.91 19.41
CA LYS A 125 0.11 13.33 19.04
C LYS A 125 1.51 13.87 19.32
N GLU A 126 2.21 13.34 20.32
CA GLU A 126 3.54 13.84 20.70
C GLU A 126 4.66 13.35 19.75
N LEU A 127 4.35 12.36 18.91
CA LEU A 127 5.35 11.72 18.04
C LEU A 127 5.84 12.61 16.89
N PHE A 128 5.03 13.59 16.50
CA PHE A 128 5.30 14.45 15.36
C PHE A 128 4.70 15.84 15.55
N SER A 129 5.33 16.83 14.93
CA SER A 129 4.83 18.20 14.84
C SER A 129 4.62 18.61 13.39
N LEU A 130 3.86 19.69 13.16
CA LEU A 130 3.72 20.30 11.83
C LEU A 130 5.08 20.67 11.25
N LYS A 131 6.00 21.16 12.09
CA LYS A 131 7.38 21.47 11.70
C LYS A 131 8.12 20.25 11.16
N ASP A 132 7.98 19.09 11.80
CA ASP A 132 8.63 17.86 11.35
C ASP A 132 8.09 17.40 9.99
N LEU A 133 6.78 17.51 9.76
CA LEU A 133 6.15 17.22 8.46
C LEU A 133 6.66 18.17 7.36
N PHE A 134 6.81 19.45 7.70
CA PHE A 134 7.33 20.46 6.79
C PHE A 134 8.80 20.20 6.43
N ASP A 135 9.64 19.98 7.44
CA ASP A 135 11.08 19.71 7.29
C ASP A 135 11.33 18.41 6.50
N ALA A 136 10.48 17.39 6.70
CA ALA A 136 10.51 16.14 5.95
C ALA A 136 9.99 16.24 4.51
N ARG A 137 9.52 17.42 4.08
CA ARG A 137 9.01 17.70 2.72
C ARG A 137 7.72 16.95 2.36
N VAL A 138 6.89 16.66 3.35
CA VAL A 138 5.61 15.95 3.19
C VAL A 138 4.60 16.76 2.36
N HIS A 139 4.71 18.09 2.39
CA HIS A 139 3.83 19.01 1.69
C HIS A 139 4.06 19.07 0.16
N LEU A 140 5.14 18.51 -0.36
CA LEU A 140 5.44 18.56 -1.79
C LEU A 140 4.63 17.50 -2.54
N GLY A 141 3.79 17.95 -3.47
CA GLY A 141 3.08 17.09 -4.41
C GLY A 141 3.72 17.07 -5.81
N HIS A 142 3.02 16.42 -6.74
CA HIS A 142 3.38 16.36 -8.15
C HIS A 142 2.99 17.63 -8.90
N LYS A 143 3.22 17.65 -10.22
CA LYS A 143 2.76 18.73 -11.09
C LYS A 143 1.24 18.76 -11.17
N LYS A 144 0.67 19.95 -11.38
CA LYS A 144 -0.78 20.17 -11.56
C LYS A 144 -1.41 19.24 -12.63
N GLY A 145 -0.67 18.90 -13.69
CA GLY A 145 -1.14 17.99 -14.74
C GLY A 145 -1.27 16.51 -14.31
N CYS A 146 -0.63 16.11 -13.22
CA CYS A 146 -0.70 14.77 -12.65
C CYS A 146 -1.73 14.68 -11.51
N ARG A 147 -2.42 15.79 -11.19
CA ARG A 147 -3.36 15.87 -10.08
C ARG A 147 -4.57 14.97 -10.31
N HIS A 148 -4.90 14.18 -9.30
CA HIS A 148 -6.13 13.40 -9.25
C HIS A 148 -7.30 14.25 -8.71
N ARG A 149 -8.48 14.11 -9.30
CA ARG A 149 -9.67 14.90 -8.95
C ARG A 149 -10.06 14.76 -7.46
N PHE A 150 -9.99 13.55 -6.92
CA PHE A 150 -10.32 13.32 -5.50
C PHE A 150 -9.23 13.79 -4.51
N MET A 151 -8.07 14.22 -5.00
CA MET A 151 -7.04 14.83 -4.17
C MET A 151 -7.18 16.35 -4.05
N GLU A 152 -8.03 16.99 -4.87
CA GLU A 152 -8.27 18.43 -4.83
C GLU A 152 -8.58 19.00 -3.42
N PRO A 153 -9.39 18.34 -2.56
CA PRO A 153 -9.69 18.86 -1.22
C PRO A 153 -8.49 18.89 -0.26
N TYR A 154 -7.51 18.00 -0.48
CA TYR A 154 -6.32 17.86 0.35
C TYR A 154 -5.15 18.75 -0.14
N ILE A 155 -5.32 19.43 -1.27
CA ILE A 155 -4.31 20.30 -1.87
C ILE A 155 -4.57 21.73 -1.41
N PHE A 156 -3.59 22.30 -0.69
CA PHE A 156 -3.63 23.69 -0.23
C PHE A 156 -3.55 24.68 -1.40
N GLY A 157 -2.70 24.40 -2.39
CA GLY A 157 -2.49 25.29 -3.51
C GLY A 157 -1.48 24.76 -4.53
N CYS A 158 -1.08 25.62 -5.46
CA CYS A 158 -0.11 25.28 -6.50
C CYS A 158 0.92 26.42 -6.62
N ARG A 159 2.20 26.09 -6.59
CA ARG A 159 3.32 27.03 -6.74
C ARG A 159 4.20 26.57 -7.90
N LEU A 160 4.35 27.42 -8.93
CA LEU A 160 5.15 27.11 -10.12
C LEU A 160 4.76 25.75 -10.75
N ASP A 161 3.45 25.53 -10.91
CA ASP A 161 2.85 24.28 -11.40
C ASP A 161 3.12 23.02 -10.56
N GLN A 162 3.68 23.16 -9.35
CA GLN A 162 3.81 22.10 -8.37
C GLN A 162 2.77 22.23 -7.27
N ASP A 163 2.05 21.14 -6.99
CA ASP A 163 1.01 21.11 -5.98
C ASP A 163 1.60 21.05 -4.58
N ILE A 164 0.94 21.75 -3.66
CA ILE A 164 1.29 21.80 -2.24
C ILE A 164 0.14 21.17 -1.46
N ILE A 165 0.45 20.12 -0.70
CA ILE A 165 -0.50 19.40 0.14
C ILE A 165 -0.72 20.18 1.45
N ASP A 166 -1.97 20.21 1.91
CA ASP A 166 -2.35 20.83 3.17
C ASP A 166 -1.90 19.99 4.39
N LEU A 167 -0.86 20.47 5.09
CA LEU A 167 -0.29 19.76 6.23
C LEU A 167 -1.21 19.74 7.46
N ASP A 168 -2.14 20.70 7.60
CA ASP A 168 -3.08 20.71 8.72
C ASP A 168 -4.04 19.52 8.60
N GLN A 169 -4.50 19.25 7.38
CA GLN A 169 -5.28 18.06 7.07
C GLN A 169 -4.43 16.79 7.20
N THR A 170 -3.20 16.78 6.68
CA THR A 170 -2.26 15.64 6.84
C THR A 170 -2.08 15.27 8.31
N MET A 171 -1.88 16.26 9.19
CA MET A 171 -1.66 16.04 10.62
C MET A 171 -2.85 15.33 11.27
N GLN A 172 -4.08 15.76 10.96
CA GLN A 172 -5.31 15.14 11.48
C GLN A 172 -5.45 13.69 11.01
N HIS A 173 -5.26 13.45 9.70
CA HIS A 173 -5.38 12.13 9.11
C HIS A 173 -4.29 11.16 9.60
N LEU A 174 -3.06 11.65 9.71
CA LEU A 174 -1.93 10.90 10.25
C LEU A 174 -2.17 10.52 11.71
N GLN A 175 -2.71 11.43 12.52
CA GLN A 175 -3.04 11.14 13.91
C GLN A 175 -4.10 10.03 14.02
N LEU A 176 -5.16 10.09 13.22
CA LEU A 176 -6.20 9.05 13.17
C LEU A 176 -5.63 7.70 12.72
N ALA A 177 -4.80 7.69 11.68
CA ALA A 177 -4.16 6.50 11.14
C ALA A 177 -3.20 5.83 12.15
N LEU A 178 -2.37 6.62 12.83
CA LEU A 178 -1.45 6.12 13.87
C LEU A 178 -2.24 5.60 15.07
N ASN A 179 -3.28 6.31 15.51
CA ASN A 179 -4.12 5.85 16.61
C ASN A 179 -4.79 4.51 16.27
N PHE A 180 -5.36 4.40 15.07
CA PHE A 180 -5.98 3.15 14.59
C PHE A 180 -4.97 2.00 14.53
N THR A 181 -3.76 2.27 14.02
CA THR A 181 -2.67 1.28 13.94
C THR A 181 -2.23 0.84 15.33
N ALA A 182 -2.14 1.76 16.30
CA ALA A 182 -1.81 1.46 17.69
C ALA A 182 -2.87 0.55 18.34
N HIS A 183 -4.16 0.81 18.12
CA HIS A 183 -5.23 -0.05 18.62
C HIS A 183 -5.17 -1.47 18.03
N ILE A 184 -4.84 -1.62 16.75
CA ILE A 184 -4.69 -2.95 16.12
C ILE A 184 -3.48 -3.69 16.69
N ALA A 185 -2.34 -3.02 16.84
CA ALA A 185 -1.15 -3.59 17.46
C ALA A 185 -1.41 -4.01 18.92
N TYR A 186 -2.13 -3.19 19.71
CA TYR A 186 -2.52 -3.51 21.08
C TYR A 186 -3.44 -4.74 21.17
N ARG A 187 -4.25 -4.98 20.13
CA ARG A 187 -5.15 -6.14 20.02
C ARG A 187 -4.46 -7.38 19.46
N LYS A 188 -3.14 -7.37 19.26
CA LYS A 188 -2.38 -8.47 18.64
C LYS A 188 -2.89 -8.79 17.23
N GLY A 189 -3.29 -7.74 16.50
CA GLY A 189 -3.67 -7.81 15.10
C GLY A 189 -2.44 -7.91 14.19
N ILE A 190 -2.58 -8.56 13.04
CA ILE A 190 -1.49 -8.69 12.06
C ILE A 190 -1.46 -7.44 11.18
N ILE A 191 -0.32 -6.75 11.14
CA ILE A 191 -0.11 -5.58 10.29
C ILE A 191 0.81 -5.96 9.12
N LEU A 192 0.39 -5.62 7.89
CA LEU A 192 1.18 -5.84 6.68
C LEU A 192 1.50 -4.51 6.00
N PHE A 193 2.78 -4.16 5.96
CA PHE A 193 3.29 -3.01 5.22
C PHE A 193 3.40 -3.33 3.72
N ILE A 194 2.89 -2.46 2.87
CA ILE A 194 2.92 -2.62 1.41
C ILE A 194 3.57 -1.39 0.78
N SER A 195 4.55 -1.62 -0.09
CA SER A 195 5.15 -0.57 -0.93
C SER A 195 5.78 -1.17 -2.18
N ARG A 196 5.46 -0.64 -3.37
CA ARG A 196 6.11 -1.06 -4.62
C ARG A 196 7.30 -0.19 -5.03
N LYS A 197 7.56 0.90 -4.31
CA LYS A 197 8.69 1.81 -4.57
C LYS A 197 9.99 1.08 -4.23
N ARG A 198 10.74 0.70 -5.27
CA ARG A 198 11.99 -0.07 -5.15
C ARG A 198 13.06 0.67 -4.33
N GLN A 199 13.02 2.00 -4.32
CA GLN A 199 13.96 2.85 -3.59
C GLN A 199 13.93 2.60 -2.08
N PHE A 200 12.74 2.42 -1.51
CA PHE A 200 12.54 2.29 -0.06
C PHE A 200 12.31 0.86 0.41
N CYS A 201 12.46 -0.09 -0.49
CA CYS A 201 12.17 -1.50 -0.23
C CYS A 201 12.88 -2.04 1.02
N HIS A 202 14.19 -1.80 1.12
CA HIS A 202 14.99 -2.24 2.27
C HIS A 202 14.54 -1.56 3.56
N LEU A 203 14.24 -0.25 3.52
CA LEU A 203 13.78 0.52 4.66
C LEU A 203 12.45 -0.01 5.22
N VAL A 204 11.51 -0.36 4.34
CA VAL A 204 10.20 -0.91 4.77
C VAL A 204 10.37 -2.30 5.37
N GLU A 205 11.18 -3.16 4.75
CA GLU A 205 11.48 -4.51 5.26
C GLU A 205 12.21 -4.48 6.61
N SER A 206 13.19 -3.58 6.78
CA SER A 206 13.89 -3.42 8.06
C SER A 206 12.94 -2.89 9.13
N THR A 207 12.12 -1.89 8.80
CA THR A 207 11.13 -1.32 9.73
C THR A 207 10.12 -2.38 10.19
N ALA A 208 9.58 -3.19 9.27
CA ALA A 208 8.65 -4.25 9.63
C ALA A 208 9.31 -5.31 10.54
N ARG A 209 10.55 -5.71 10.21
CA ARG A 209 11.33 -6.65 11.05
C ARG A 209 11.58 -6.11 12.45
N GLU A 210 11.93 -4.83 12.58
CA GLU A 210 12.13 -4.16 13.87
C GLU A 210 10.84 -4.09 14.70
N CYS A 211 9.69 -3.88 14.04
CA CYS A 211 8.39 -3.86 14.72
C CYS A 211 7.91 -5.27 15.11
N GLY A 212 8.46 -6.33 14.52
CA GLY A 212 7.89 -7.68 14.56
C GLY A 212 6.57 -7.78 13.81
N GLU A 213 6.44 -7.07 12.69
CA GLU A 213 5.30 -7.08 11.77
C GLU A 213 5.76 -7.55 10.37
N TYR A 214 4.83 -7.68 9.43
CA TYR A 214 5.10 -8.21 8.09
C TYR A 214 5.22 -7.09 7.06
N ALA A 215 5.98 -7.34 6.00
CA ALA A 215 6.05 -6.44 4.84
C ALA A 215 5.99 -7.22 3.53
N HIS A 216 5.26 -6.66 2.55
CA HIS A 216 5.26 -7.10 1.17
C HIS A 216 5.63 -5.95 0.24
N THR A 217 6.89 -5.94 -0.18
CA THR A 217 7.45 -4.92 -1.08
C THR A 217 7.72 -5.45 -2.49
N ARG A 218 7.70 -6.78 -2.64
CA ARG A 218 7.92 -7.49 -3.92
C ARG A 218 6.67 -7.45 -4.80
N TYR A 219 6.76 -8.08 -5.96
CA TYR A 219 5.66 -8.16 -6.91
C TYR A 219 4.41 -8.73 -6.22
N TRP A 220 3.27 -8.05 -6.35
CA TRP A 220 2.00 -8.51 -5.80
C TRP A 220 1.39 -9.52 -6.76
N GLN A 221 1.42 -10.79 -6.40
CA GLN A 221 0.71 -11.82 -7.15
C GLN A 221 -0.79 -11.65 -6.97
N GLY A 222 -1.55 -11.77 -8.07
CA GLY A 222 -3.00 -11.72 -8.00
C GLY A 222 -3.53 -12.83 -7.11
N GLY A 223 -4.49 -12.51 -6.24
CA GLY A 223 -5.13 -13.49 -5.38
C GLY A 223 -4.43 -13.79 -4.05
N LEU A 224 -3.40 -13.03 -3.67
CA LEU A 224 -2.72 -13.21 -2.37
C LEU A 224 -3.69 -13.11 -1.18
N LEU A 225 -4.66 -12.19 -1.21
CA LEU A 225 -5.67 -12.07 -0.16
C LEU A 225 -6.94 -12.86 -0.48
N THR A 226 -7.47 -12.75 -1.70
CA THR A 226 -8.75 -13.37 -2.07
C THR A 226 -8.68 -14.88 -2.22
N ASN A 227 -7.52 -15.42 -2.62
CA ASN A 227 -7.29 -16.85 -2.82
C ASN A 227 -6.26 -17.42 -1.84
N ALA A 228 -6.14 -16.81 -0.65
CA ALA A 228 -5.13 -17.16 0.35
C ALA A 228 -5.18 -18.64 0.77
N HIS A 229 -6.37 -19.21 0.88
CA HIS A 229 -6.56 -20.61 1.28
C HIS A 229 -5.96 -21.63 0.29
N ILE A 230 -5.86 -21.28 -1.00
CA ILE A 230 -5.18 -22.11 -2.01
C ILE A 230 -3.69 -21.77 -2.08
N GLN A 231 -3.32 -20.48 -2.02
CA GLN A 231 -1.92 -20.06 -2.17
C GLN A 231 -1.04 -20.44 -0.99
N PHE A 232 -1.56 -20.31 0.23
CA PHE A 232 -0.82 -20.52 1.48
C PHE A 232 -1.28 -21.78 2.23
N GLY A 233 -2.44 -22.34 1.87
CA GLY A 233 -3.04 -23.51 2.52
C GLY A 233 -4.24 -23.16 3.41
N PRO A 234 -5.00 -24.17 3.84
CA PRO A 234 -6.17 -23.98 4.69
C PRO A 234 -5.76 -23.52 6.10
N GLY A 235 -6.55 -22.62 6.70
CA GLY A 235 -6.35 -22.16 8.08
C GLY A 235 -5.41 -20.96 8.25
N VAL A 236 -5.01 -20.29 7.16
CA VAL A 236 -4.15 -19.11 7.19
C VAL A 236 -4.93 -17.90 7.73
N ARG A 237 -4.37 -17.24 8.75
CA ARG A 237 -4.89 -15.96 9.26
C ARG A 237 -4.42 -14.82 8.37
N LEU A 238 -5.37 -14.08 7.81
CA LEU A 238 -5.11 -12.89 7.00
C LEU A 238 -4.68 -11.69 7.86
N PRO A 239 -4.02 -10.69 7.26
CA PRO A 239 -3.72 -9.44 7.96
C PRO A 239 -5.00 -8.70 8.36
N ASP A 240 -5.00 -8.14 9.57
CA ASP A 240 -6.11 -7.34 10.10
C ASP A 240 -5.98 -5.87 9.69
N LEU A 241 -4.79 -5.42 9.30
CA LEU A 241 -4.51 -4.07 8.79
C LEU A 241 -3.49 -4.12 7.66
N LEU A 242 -3.77 -3.38 6.58
CA LEU A 242 -2.76 -3.07 5.57
C LEU A 242 -2.31 -1.60 5.70
N VAL A 243 -1.00 -1.39 5.67
CA VAL A 243 -0.40 -0.05 5.66
C VAL A 243 0.33 0.17 4.34
N PHE A 244 -0.17 1.07 3.51
CA PHE A 244 0.43 1.46 2.25
C PHE A 244 1.34 2.67 2.45
N LEU A 245 2.64 2.52 2.24
CA LEU A 245 3.56 3.67 2.22
C LEU A 245 3.60 4.34 0.84
N SER A 246 3.15 3.62 -0.21
CA SER A 246 2.92 4.13 -1.55
C SER A 246 1.70 3.40 -2.10
N SER A 247 0.67 4.15 -2.50
CA SER A 247 -0.60 3.58 -2.98
C SER A 247 -0.57 3.19 -4.47
N LEU A 248 0.43 3.66 -5.22
CA LEU A 248 0.64 3.32 -6.63
C LEU A 248 1.68 2.21 -6.83
N ASN A 249 1.59 1.55 -7.99
CA ASN A 249 2.59 0.62 -8.49
C ASN A 249 3.61 1.33 -9.43
N ASN A 250 4.55 0.58 -9.99
CA ASN A 250 5.58 1.12 -10.90
C ASN A 250 5.04 1.65 -12.24
N VAL A 251 3.77 1.41 -12.55
CA VAL A 251 3.09 1.82 -13.79
C VAL A 251 2.09 2.95 -13.49
N PHE A 252 2.16 3.56 -12.30
CA PHE A 252 1.25 4.64 -11.87
C PHE A 252 -0.22 4.23 -11.81
N GLU A 253 -0.50 2.94 -11.60
CA GLU A 253 -1.85 2.45 -11.34
C GLU A 253 -2.06 2.16 -9.85
N PRO A 254 -3.30 2.28 -9.34
CA PRO A 254 -3.64 1.90 -7.97
C PRO A 254 -3.21 0.47 -7.66
N HIS A 255 -2.58 0.28 -6.49
CA HIS A 255 -2.12 -1.04 -6.08
C HIS A 255 -3.28 -2.02 -5.93
N VAL A 256 -3.15 -3.22 -6.52
CA VAL A 256 -4.22 -4.24 -6.53
C VAL A 256 -4.68 -4.62 -5.12
N ALA A 257 -3.75 -4.63 -4.16
CA ALA A 257 -4.07 -4.90 -2.76
C ALA A 257 -5.10 -3.94 -2.14
N ILE A 258 -5.24 -2.70 -2.63
CA ILE A 258 -6.29 -1.77 -2.13
C ILE A 258 -7.67 -2.34 -2.45
N ARG A 259 -7.86 -2.78 -3.69
CA ARG A 259 -9.10 -3.41 -4.15
C ARG A 259 -9.34 -4.76 -3.46
N ASP A 260 -8.30 -5.57 -3.30
CA ASP A 260 -8.42 -6.88 -2.67
C ASP A 260 -8.75 -6.73 -1.17
N ALA A 261 -8.16 -5.76 -0.47
CA ALA A 261 -8.48 -5.45 0.92
C ALA A 261 -9.93 -5.02 1.10
N ALA A 262 -10.42 -4.13 0.22
CA ALA A 262 -11.82 -3.71 0.23
C ALA A 262 -12.79 -4.89 0.03
N LYS A 263 -12.44 -5.86 -0.84
CA LYS A 263 -13.24 -7.08 -1.02
C LYS A 263 -13.23 -8.01 0.19
N MET A 264 -12.12 -8.04 0.92
CA MET A 264 -11.94 -8.89 2.11
C MET A 264 -12.34 -8.18 3.41
N ASN A 265 -12.90 -6.97 3.34
CA ASN A 265 -13.24 -6.12 4.49
C ASN A 265 -12.06 -5.86 5.44
N ILE A 266 -10.84 -5.76 4.89
CA ILE A 266 -9.64 -5.44 5.64
C ILE A 266 -9.43 -3.92 5.60
N PRO A 267 -9.34 -3.23 6.75
CA PRO A 267 -9.11 -1.80 6.78
C PRO A 267 -7.73 -1.46 6.23
N THR A 268 -7.63 -0.30 5.58
CA THR A 268 -6.39 0.16 4.93
C THR A 268 -6.01 1.55 5.42
N VAL A 269 -4.76 1.71 5.81
CA VAL A 269 -4.12 3.00 6.06
C VAL A 269 -3.16 3.24 4.89
N GLY A 270 -3.13 4.44 4.32
CA GLY A 270 -2.26 4.66 3.16
C GLY A 270 -1.83 6.09 2.96
N VAL A 271 -0.55 6.30 2.67
CA VAL A 271 -0.04 7.58 2.18
C VAL A 271 -0.53 7.80 0.76
N VAL A 272 -1.22 8.91 0.53
CA VAL A 272 -1.78 9.31 -0.76
C VAL A 272 -1.12 10.59 -1.25
N ASP A 273 -0.42 10.48 -2.38
CA ASP A 273 0.08 11.65 -3.09
C ASP A 273 -1.04 12.23 -3.97
N THR A 274 -0.80 13.42 -4.48
CA THR A 274 -1.63 14.20 -5.41
C THR A 274 -2.13 13.45 -6.64
N ASN A 275 -1.42 12.41 -7.11
CA ASN A 275 -1.81 11.57 -8.26
C ASN A 275 -2.57 10.29 -7.86
N CYS A 276 -2.79 10.06 -6.57
CA CYS A 276 -3.40 8.84 -6.04
C CYS A 276 -4.93 8.98 -5.92
N ASN A 277 -5.63 7.83 -5.86
CA ASN A 277 -7.07 7.80 -5.58
C ASN A 277 -7.31 7.39 -4.11
N PRO A 278 -7.78 8.31 -3.24
CA PRO A 278 -8.01 8.02 -1.82
C PRO A 278 -9.32 7.26 -1.53
N CYS A 279 -10.25 7.13 -2.47
CA CYS A 279 -11.64 6.72 -2.18
C CYS A 279 -11.82 5.32 -1.58
N LEU A 280 -10.90 4.39 -1.85
CA LEU A 280 -10.98 3.02 -1.30
C LEU A 280 -10.09 2.82 -0.07
N ILE A 281 -9.35 3.84 0.35
CA ILE A 281 -8.47 3.77 1.51
C ILE A 281 -9.28 4.20 2.74
N THR A 282 -9.25 3.40 3.81
CA THR A 282 -10.04 3.66 5.03
C THR A 282 -9.53 4.89 5.77
N TYR A 283 -8.21 5.01 5.93
CA TYR A 283 -7.53 6.15 6.54
C TYR A 283 -6.46 6.68 5.59
N PRO A 284 -6.83 7.56 4.63
CA PRO A 284 -5.88 8.16 3.72
C PRO A 284 -5.06 9.24 4.43
N ILE A 285 -3.74 9.24 4.24
CA ILE A 285 -2.82 10.23 4.79
C ILE A 285 -2.30 11.05 3.60
N PRO A 286 -2.81 12.27 3.35
CA PRO A 286 -2.34 13.09 2.25
C PRO A 286 -0.89 13.50 2.51
N GLY A 287 0.03 13.14 1.61
CA GLY A 287 1.44 13.45 1.79
C GLY A 287 2.33 12.89 0.69
N ASN A 288 3.55 13.41 0.62
CA ASN A 288 4.58 13.02 -0.33
C ASN A 288 5.04 11.56 -0.12
N ASP A 289 5.01 10.74 -1.18
CA ASP A 289 5.48 9.34 -1.15
C ASP A 289 6.81 9.09 -1.90
N ASP A 290 7.41 10.14 -2.45
CA ASP A 290 8.64 10.10 -3.24
C ASP A 290 9.90 10.52 -2.48
N SER A 291 9.76 11.42 -1.50
CA SER A 291 10.91 11.95 -0.78
C SER A 291 11.46 10.93 0.23
N PRO A 292 12.79 10.65 0.25
CA PRO A 292 13.39 9.78 1.25
C PRO A 292 13.15 10.24 2.68
N THR A 293 13.21 11.56 2.93
CA THR A 293 12.99 12.14 4.26
C THR A 293 11.56 11.93 4.75
N ALA A 294 10.57 12.00 3.85
CA ALA A 294 9.18 11.71 4.19
C ALA A 294 8.98 10.22 4.49
N MET A 295 9.55 9.34 3.66
CA MET A 295 9.45 7.89 3.84
C MET A 295 10.12 7.40 5.12
N GLU A 296 11.29 7.93 5.46
CA GLU A 296 11.95 7.69 6.75
C GLU A 296 11.11 8.17 7.93
N LEU A 297 10.48 9.34 7.81
CA LEU A 297 9.56 9.85 8.83
C LEU A 297 8.38 8.91 9.02
N TYR A 298 7.68 8.50 7.96
CA TYR A 298 6.54 7.58 8.09
C TYR A 298 6.94 6.25 8.72
N CYS A 299 8.01 5.63 8.23
CA CYS A 299 8.54 4.38 8.80
C CYS A 299 8.87 4.54 10.29
N LYS A 300 9.52 5.64 10.67
CA LYS A 300 9.83 5.95 12.08
C LYS A 300 8.56 6.10 12.91
N LEU A 301 7.55 6.84 12.44
CA LEU A 301 6.30 7.08 13.17
C LEU A 301 5.49 5.80 13.36
N PHE A 302 5.31 5.00 12.30
CA PHE A 302 4.64 3.70 12.41
C PHE A 302 5.39 2.76 13.35
N ARG A 303 6.72 2.70 13.25
CA ARG A 303 7.54 1.88 14.15
C ARG A 303 7.37 2.26 15.61
N MET A 304 7.53 3.55 15.93
CA MET A 304 7.38 4.04 17.31
C MET A 304 5.97 3.77 17.84
N THR A 305 4.94 3.97 17.02
CA THR A 305 3.54 3.74 17.38
C THR A 305 3.27 2.27 17.69
N ILE A 306 3.72 1.36 16.84
CA ILE A 306 3.51 -0.09 17.02
C ILE A 306 4.25 -0.60 18.25
N ILE A 307 5.51 -0.18 18.44
CA ILE A 307 6.29 -0.56 19.63
C ILE A 307 5.62 -0.05 20.90
N ARG A 308 5.22 1.22 20.94
CA ARG A 308 4.49 1.81 22.09
C ARG A 308 3.21 1.04 22.40
N ALA A 309 2.43 0.68 21.38
CA ALA A 309 1.20 -0.09 21.56
C ALA A 309 1.47 -1.49 22.13
N LYS A 310 2.50 -2.19 21.63
CA LYS A 310 2.92 -3.51 22.14
C LYS A 310 3.43 -3.45 23.57
N ASP A 311 4.20 -2.43 23.92
CA ASP A 311 4.69 -2.21 25.28
C ASP A 311 3.55 -1.88 26.25
N LYS A 312 2.63 -0.99 25.84
CA LYS A 312 1.42 -0.68 26.61
C LYS A 312 0.54 -1.91 26.83
N ARG A 313 0.44 -2.78 25.81
CA ARG A 313 -0.26 -4.07 25.93
C ARG A 313 0.39 -4.97 26.98
N ARG A 314 1.71 -5.12 26.94
CA ARG A 314 2.45 -5.92 27.93
C ARG A 314 2.25 -5.37 29.35
N GLN A 315 2.32 -4.05 29.53
CA GLN A 315 2.09 -3.41 30.83
C GLN A 315 0.66 -3.65 31.34
N SER A 316 -0.34 -3.57 30.46
CA SER A 316 -1.75 -3.77 30.83
C SER A 316 -2.03 -5.21 31.22
N GLU A 317 -1.40 -6.19 30.54
CA GLU A 317 -1.48 -7.61 30.90
C GLU A 317 -0.87 -7.86 32.28
N VAL A 318 0.36 -7.37 32.53
CA VAL A 318 1.02 -7.50 33.84
C VAL A 318 0.20 -6.83 34.95
N PHE A 319 -0.36 -5.65 34.71
CA PHE A 319 -1.21 -4.96 35.69
C PHE A 319 -2.47 -5.75 36.01
N ASN A 320 -3.13 -6.33 35.00
CA ASN A 320 -4.32 -7.17 35.21
C ASN A 320 -3.98 -8.47 35.96
N GLU A 321 -2.84 -9.08 35.70
CA GLU A 321 -2.36 -10.25 36.44
C GLU A 321 -2.07 -9.92 37.92
N LEU A 322 -1.50 -8.74 38.22
CA LEU A 322 -1.29 -8.30 39.59
C LEU A 322 -2.61 -8.00 40.29
N ARG A 323 -3.56 -7.40 39.58
CA ARG A 323 -4.91 -7.11 40.10
C ARG A 323 -5.67 -8.39 40.44
N SER A 324 -5.66 -9.39 39.55
CA SER A 324 -6.36 -10.65 39.80
C SER A 324 -5.75 -11.44 40.97
N LYS A 325 -4.42 -11.36 41.16
CA LYS A 325 -3.74 -11.91 42.36
C LYS A 325 -4.13 -11.18 43.64
N ALA A 326 -4.37 -9.88 43.59
CA ALA A 326 -4.79 -9.09 44.76
C ALA A 326 -6.27 -9.27 45.12
N GLU A 327 -7.15 -9.51 44.14
CA GLU A 327 -8.57 -9.80 44.36
C GLU A 327 -8.85 -11.27 44.74
N GLY A 328 -7.92 -12.18 44.44
CA GLY A 328 -8.02 -13.62 44.70
C GLY A 328 -7.42 -14.11 46.03
N ASN A 329 -7.02 -13.20 46.92
CA ASN A 329 -6.40 -13.48 48.23
C ASN A 329 -7.11 -12.67 49.33
#